data_AF-A0A7J3WH25-F1
#
_entry.id   AF-A0A7J3WH25-F1
#
_cell.length_a   1.000
_cell.length_b   1.000
_cell.length_c   1.000
_cell.angle_alpha   90.00
_cell.angle_beta   90.00
_cell.angle_gamma   90.00
#
_symmetry.space_group_name_H-M   'P 1'
#
loop_
_entity.id
_entity.type
_entity.pdbx_description
1 polymer ?
#
loop_
_entity_poly.entity_id
_entity_poly.type
_entity_poly.pdbx_seq_one_letter_code
_entity_poly.pdbx_strand_id
1 'polypeptide(L)' 'MRIYTIVSCPKCGEYRIVKRQKTFKCFSCGEISTYRAELAVFSSDSAVEAMRKLANLKLMRRRSGGPVTSLSGAR' A
#
# COMPACT_ATOMS: atom_id res chain seq x y z
N MET A 1 -3.52 -13.20 17.90
CA MET A 1 -4.21 -12.33 16.91
C MET A 1 -3.23 -11.81 15.87
N ARG A 2 -3.59 -11.87 14.57
CA ARG A 2 -2.78 -11.31 13.47
C ARG A 2 -3.38 -9.97 13.08
N ILE A 3 -2.68 -8.87 13.36
CA ILE A 3 -3.10 -7.53 12.94
C ILE A 3 -2.47 -7.24 11.56
N TYR A 4 -3.31 -6.87 10.61
CA TYR A 4 -2.94 -6.44 9.27
C TYR A 4 -2.97 -4.93 9.24
N THR A 5 -1.81 -4.31 9.00
CA THR A 5 -1.70 -2.85 8.93
C THR A 5 -1.41 -2.45 7.49
N ILE A 6 -2.20 -1.51 6.97
CA ILE A 6 -1.92 -0.86 5.69
C ILE A 6 -0.99 0.32 5.97
N VAL A 7 0.15 0.35 5.29
CA VAL A 7 1.11 1.46 5.36
C VAL A 7 1.28 2.12 4.01
N SER A 8 1.56 3.42 4.00
CA SER A 8 1.98 4.16 2.82
C SER A 8 3.51 4.21 2.72
N CYS A 9 4.05 4.00 1.52
CA CYS A 9 5.46 4.21 1.26
C CYS A 9 5.79 5.71 1.36
N PRO A 10 6.79 6.14 2.17
CA PRO A 10 7.13 7.56 2.29
C PRO A 10 7.73 8.16 1.01
N LYS A 11 8.26 7.32 0.11
CA LYS A 11 8.92 7.77 -1.12
C LYS A 11 7.99 7.92 -2.30
N CYS A 12 7.17 6.89 -2.58
CA CYS A 12 6.27 6.89 -3.74
C CYS A 12 4.79 6.89 -3.36
N GLY A 13 4.45 6.94 -2.07
CA GLY A 13 3.08 6.94 -1.54
C GLY A 13 2.28 5.66 -1.81
N GLU A 14 2.89 4.60 -2.33
CA GLU A 14 2.20 3.35 -2.63
C GLU A 14 1.76 2.65 -1.34
N TYR A 15 0.53 2.13 -1.34
CA TYR A 15 -0.03 1.43 -0.20
C TYR A 15 0.32 -0.06 -0.22
N ARG A 16 0.62 -0.60 0.97
CA ARG A 16 0.91 -2.02 1.15
C ARG A 16 0.42 -2.52 2.50
N ILE A 17 -0.01 -3.79 2.54
CA ILE A 17 -0.29 -4.48 3.80
C ILE A 17 1.02 -5.05 4.36
N VAL A 18 1.28 -4.75 5.62
CA VAL A 18 2.34 -5.32 6.44
C VAL A 18 1.74 -6.06 7.63
N LYS A 19 2.38 -7.16 8.01
CA LYS A 19 2.15 -7.82 9.30
C LYS A 19 3.19 -7.25 10.28
N ARG A 20 2.97 -7.30 11.60
CA ARG A 20 3.88 -6.82 12.67
C ARG A 20 5.37 -7.05 12.33
N GLN A 21 5.97 -6.12 11.59
CA GLN A 21 7.34 -6.16 11.11
C GLN A 21 7.92 -4.78 11.33
N LYS A 22 9.15 -4.73 11.85
CA LYS A 22 9.85 -3.49 12.15
C LYS A 22 10.22 -2.73 10.88
N THR A 23 10.41 -3.43 9.76
CA THR A 23 10.76 -2.84 8.46
C THR A 23 9.91 -3.46 7.36
N PHE A 24 9.71 -2.71 6.28
CA PHE A 24 9.02 -3.19 5.09
C PHE A 24 9.65 -2.62 3.83
N LYS A 25 9.63 -3.41 2.76
CA LYS A 25 10.09 -3.00 1.43
C LYS A 25 8.91 -2.55 0.57
N CYS A 26 9.02 -1.44 -0.13
CA CYS A 26 8.06 -1.01 -1.13
C CYS A 26 8.26 -1.84 -2.41
N PHE A 27 7.18 -2.45 -2.91
CA PHE A 27 7.23 -3.21 -4.17
C PHE A 27 7.16 -2.34 -5.42
N SER A 28 6.77 -1.07 -5.28
CA SER A 28 6.70 -0.13 -6.40
C SER A 28 8.04 0.54 -6.66
N CYS A 29 8.70 1.08 -5.62
CA CYS A 29 9.94 1.85 -5.77
C CYS A 29 11.18 1.20 -5.13
N GLY A 30 11.03 0.01 -4.54
CA GLY A 30 12.14 -0.73 -3.90
C GLY A 30 12.60 -0.21 -2.54
N GLU A 31 12.06 0.92 -2.06
CA GLU A 31 12.45 1.58 -0.80
C GLU A 31 12.26 0.66 0.42
N ILE A 32 13.23 0.62 1.33
CA ILE A 32 13.12 -0.14 2.58
C ILE A 32 12.93 0.87 3.71
N SER A 33 11.76 0.86 4.33
CA SER A 33 11.43 1.80 5.40
C SER A 33 11.12 1.07 6.71
N THR A 34 11.47 1.71 7.82
CA THR A 34 11.08 1.23 9.14
C THR A 34 9.62 1.57 9.38
N TYR A 35 8.86 0.64 9.94
CA TYR A 35 7.49 0.87 10.35
C TYR A 35 7.43 2.00 11.39
N ARG A 36 6.60 3.01 11.10
CA ARG A 36 6.25 4.11 12.02
C ARG A 36 4.73 4.19 12.08
N ALA A 37 4.18 4.49 13.25
CA ALA A 37 2.74 4.62 13.42
C ALA A 37 2.13 5.68 12.49
N GLU A 38 2.88 6.74 12.19
CA GLU A 38 2.52 7.81 11.23
C GLU A 38 2.32 7.31 9.79
N LEU A 39 2.97 6.20 9.41
CA LEU A 39 2.83 5.62 8.08
C LEU A 39 1.63 4.66 8.00
N ALA A 40 1.01 4.33 9.15
CA ALA A 40 -0.12 3.42 9.22
C ALA A 40 -1.42 4.16 8.85
N VAL A 41 -2.06 3.69 7.79
CA VAL A 41 -3.30 4.28 7.26
C VAL A 41 -4.54 3.56 7.81
N PHE A 42 -4.41 2.26 8.07
CA PHE A 42 -5.50 1.42 8.54
C PHE A 42 -4.96 0.15 9.21
N SER A 43 -5.66 -0.37 10.21
CA SER A 43 -5.36 -1.66 10.82
C SER A 43 -6.63 -2.45 11.11
N SER A 44 -6.64 -3.73 10.77
CA SER A 44 -7.73 -4.66 11.09
C SER A 44 -7.14 -6.05 11.40
N ASP A 45 -7.85 -6.85 12.18
CA ASP A 45 -7.56 -8.26 12.40
C ASP A 45 -8.12 -9.16 11.29
N SER A 46 -8.99 -8.61 10.42
CA SER A 46 -9.54 -9.28 9.25
C SER A 46 -8.70 -9.02 8.00
N ALA A 47 -8.11 -10.08 7.45
CA ALA A 47 -7.38 -10.02 6.19
C ALA A 47 -8.27 -9.54 5.04
N VAL A 48 -9.54 -9.96 5.02
CA VAL A 48 -10.53 -9.59 3.99
C VAL A 48 -10.80 -8.09 4.03
N GLU A 49 -10.96 -7.53 5.23
CA GLU A 49 -11.20 -6.11 5.42
C GLU A 49 -9.97 -5.27 5.01
N ALA A 50 -8.77 -5.70 5.42
CA ALA A 50 -7.53 -5.04 5.03
C ALA A 50 -7.33 -5.05 3.50
N MET A 51 -7.63 -6.17 2.83
CA MET A 51 -7.56 -6.25 1.36
C MET A 51 -8.60 -5.35 0.68
N ARG A 52 -9.85 -5.35 1.16
CA ARG A 52 -10.91 -4.47 0.63
C ARG A 52 -10.55 -2.99 0.79
N LYS A 53 -10.01 -2.61 1.95
CA LYS A 53 -9.56 -1.22 2.21
C LYS A 53 -8.36 -0.85 1.33
N LEU A 54 -7.38 -1.75 1.16
CA LEU A 54 -6.24 -1.52 0.27
C LEU A 54 -6.68 -1.29 -1.17
N ALA A 55 -7.59 -2.13 -1.69
CA ALA A 55 -8.12 -1.98 -3.05
C ALA A 55 -8.81 -0.62 -3.24
N ASN A 56 -9.63 -0.20 -2.26
CA ASN A 56 -10.29 1.10 -2.30
C ASN A 56 -9.27 2.26 -2.29
N LEU A 57 -8.26 2.21 -1.42
CA LEU A 57 -7.18 3.21 -1.38
C LEU A 57 -6.43 3.33 -2.72
N LYS A 58 -6.16 2.21 -3.39
CA LYS A 58 -5.52 2.22 -4.72
C LYS A 58 -6.42 2.80 -5.80
N LEU A 59 -7.73 2.55 -5.76
CA LEU A 59 -8.69 3.14 -6.70
C LEU A 59 -8.83 4.65 -6.50
N MET A 60 -8.95 5.13 -5.26
CA MET A 60 -9.06 6.56 -4.94
C MET A 60 -7.81 7.33 -5.39
N ARG A 61 -6.62 6.73 -5.25
CA ARG A 61 -5.37 7.32 -5.70
C ARG A 61 -5.32 7.53 -7.22
N ARG A 62 -5.79 6.56 -8.00
CA ARG A 62 -5.91 6.67 -9.47
C ARG A 62 -6.90 7.77 -9.88
N ARG A 63 -7.92 8.01 -9.07
CA ARG A 63 -8.94 9.05 -9.33
C ARG A 63 -8.43 10.47 -9.05
N SER A 64 -7.41 10.60 -8.20
CA SER A 64 -6.88 11.90 -7.77
C SER A 64 -5.64 12.36 -8.57
N GLY A 65 -5.15 11.53 -9.51
CA GLY A 65 -4.08 11.90 -10.44
C GLY A 65 -4.19 11.08 -11.73
N GLY A 66 -4.58 11.72 -12.84
CA GLY A 66 -4.44 11.13 -14.19
C GLY A 66 -3.01 11.23 -14.72
N PRO A 67 -2.74 10.87 -15.99
CA PRO A 67 -3.29 9.76 -16.78
C PRO A 67 -2.46 8.47 -16.54
N VAL A 68 -3.11 7.31 -16.65
CA VAL A 68 -2.42 6.03 -16.72
C VAL A 68 -1.85 5.92 -18.13
N THR A 69 -0.53 5.96 -18.30
CA THR A 69 0.12 5.51 -19.53
C THR A 69 -0.21 4.04 -19.71
N SER A 70 -1.18 3.77 -20.58
CA SER A 70 -1.51 2.44 -21.06
C SER A 70 -0.25 1.81 -21.65
N LEU A 71 -0.01 0.57 -21.22
CA LEU A 71 1.11 -0.25 -21.62
C LEU A 71 1.27 -0.31 -23.15
N SER A 72 2.46 0.06 -23.62
CA SER A 72 3.05 -0.46 -24.85
C SER A 72 3.21 -1.98 -24.69
N GLY A 73 2.58 -2.78 -25.56
CA GLY A 73 2.78 -4.23 -25.53
C GLY A 73 1.75 -5.07 -26.28
N ALA A 74 1.62 -4.87 -27.59
CA ALA A 74 1.21 -5.93 -28.50
C ALA A 74 2.31 -6.07 -29.55
N ARG A 75 3.12 -7.11 -29.40
CA ARG A 75 3.91 -7.70 -30.50
C ARG A 75 3.07 -8.82 -31.08
#